data_AF-A0A177D750-F1
#
_entry.id   AF-A0A177D750-F1
#
_cell.length_a   1.000
_cell.length_b   1.000
_cell.length_c   1.000
_cell.angle_alpha   90.00
_cell.angle_beta   90.00
_cell.angle_gamma   90.00
#
_symmetry.space_group_name_H-M   'P 1'
#
loop_
_entity.id
_entity.type
_entity.pdbx_description
1 polymer ?
#
loop_
_entity_poly.entity_id
_entity_poly.type
_entity_poly.pdbx_seq_one_letter_code
_entity_poly.pdbx_strand_id
1 'polypeptide(L)'
;MTSQTDDQHVLVMGAGVIGLTTSLVLSHAYPNAKITVVAKHFPGDRSIEYTSPWAGANWSSMANDNGPLEKYDEVTFRRFGELVDGKEVFGCQTLKAGETKGIDGVNGGGNEAGLGRMGMWGVFDAPIEETGLLTKETGKVWYDQLVGGLRNLGESELPKGATFGLDYPSTFRINTQVYLQWLQVQALNKGITLVRRHYPSVSDVLADHPSTTLLINCTGIGSLNLSDIKDTNLYPTRGQTLLVAEPKKPITRMYEMERRIDPTTTYVFPRPLGGGVILGGSRQENDWSAEWDEELGQDIMKRCCELCPELGKPEDLQIIAKNVGLRREL
;
A
#
# COMPACT_ATOMS: atom_id res chain seq x y z
N MET A 1 -24.94 11.31 42.16
CA MET A 1 -24.63 10.08 41.39
C MET A 1 -24.06 10.55 40.06
N THR A 2 -22.73 10.61 39.97
CA THR A 2 -22.04 10.83 38.69
C THR A 2 -22.30 9.60 37.84
N SER A 3 -22.97 9.76 36.69
CA SER A 3 -23.12 8.68 35.73
C SER A 3 -21.71 8.21 35.34
N GLN A 4 -21.37 6.97 35.70
CA GLN A 4 -20.27 6.28 35.04
C GLN A 4 -20.61 6.30 33.55
N THR A 5 -19.89 7.10 32.78
CA THR A 5 -19.80 6.86 31.35
C THR A 5 -19.17 5.49 31.24
N ASP A 6 -19.92 4.47 30.83
CA ASP A 6 -19.33 3.20 30.44
C ASP A 6 -18.31 3.54 29.35
N ASP A 7 -17.02 3.47 29.68
CA ASP A 7 -15.94 3.79 28.75
C ASP A 7 -16.05 2.80 27.59
N GLN A 8 -16.50 3.31 26.45
CA GLN A 8 -16.76 2.53 25.24
C GLN A 8 -15.49 1.77 24.85
N HIS A 9 -15.54 0.44 24.81
CA HIS A 9 -14.39 -0.38 24.44
C HIS A 9 -14.52 -0.84 22.99
N VAL A 10 -13.64 -0.31 22.13
CA VAL A 10 -13.56 -0.66 20.72
C VAL A 10 -12.41 -1.65 20.51
N LEU A 11 -12.72 -2.78 19.90
CA LEU A 11 -11.75 -3.82 19.57
C LEU A 11 -11.51 -3.84 18.06
N VAL A 12 -10.28 -3.64 17.64
CA VAL A 12 -9.87 -3.74 16.24
C VAL A 12 -9.12 -5.06 16.04
N MET A 13 -9.65 -5.93 15.18
CA MET A 13 -9.08 -7.24 14.91
C MET A 13 -8.20 -7.19 13.65
N GLY A 14 -6.87 -7.23 13.83
CA GLY A 14 -5.88 -7.16 12.76
C GLY A 14 -5.01 -5.90 12.82
N ALA A 15 -3.69 -6.07 12.66
CA ALA A 15 -2.70 -4.98 12.71
C ALA A 15 -2.03 -4.74 11.34
N GLY A 16 -2.77 -4.92 10.25
CA GLY A 16 -2.38 -4.42 8.93
C GLY A 16 -2.57 -2.91 8.82
N VAL A 17 -2.24 -2.35 7.66
CA VAL A 17 -2.41 -0.92 7.38
C VAL A 17 -3.83 -0.44 7.68
N ILE A 18 -4.85 -1.24 7.36
CA ILE A 18 -6.26 -0.92 7.63
C ILE A 18 -6.53 -0.87 9.13
N GLY A 19 -6.17 -1.92 9.88
CA GLY A 19 -6.46 -1.99 11.31
C GLY A 19 -5.72 -0.93 12.12
N LEU A 20 -4.45 -0.70 11.83
CA LEU A 20 -3.66 0.33 12.51
C LEU A 20 -4.20 1.74 12.20
N THR A 21 -4.45 2.06 10.92
CA THR A 21 -5.02 3.36 10.54
C THR A 21 -6.40 3.56 11.16
N THR A 22 -7.26 2.53 11.13
CA THR A 22 -8.59 2.58 11.75
C THR A 22 -8.50 2.84 13.25
N SER A 23 -7.58 2.17 13.96
CA SER A 23 -7.40 2.38 15.40
C SER A 23 -7.00 3.82 15.75
N LEU A 24 -6.15 4.45 14.93
CA LEU A 24 -5.73 5.84 15.10
C LEU A 24 -6.87 6.83 14.84
N VAL A 25 -7.63 6.59 13.76
CA VAL A 25 -8.82 7.41 13.43
C VAL A 25 -9.85 7.33 14.56
N LEU A 26 -10.12 6.13 15.08
CA LEU A 26 -11.02 5.93 16.21
C LEU A 26 -10.53 6.63 17.48
N SER A 27 -9.23 6.53 17.79
CA SER A 27 -8.63 7.18 18.96
C SER A 27 -8.78 8.69 18.90
N HIS A 28 -8.67 9.27 17.70
CA HIS A 28 -8.88 10.69 17.50
C HIS A 28 -10.35 11.09 17.59
N ALA A 29 -11.26 10.32 16.98
CA ALA A 29 -12.69 10.62 16.97
C ALA A 29 -13.38 10.39 18.32
N TYR A 30 -12.89 9.42 19.10
CA TYR A 30 -13.44 9.00 20.38
C TYR A 30 -12.34 8.97 21.44
N PRO A 31 -11.85 10.14 21.91
CA PRO A 31 -10.67 10.22 22.79
C PRO A 31 -10.85 9.56 24.17
N ASN A 32 -12.09 9.34 24.60
CA ASN A 32 -12.42 8.65 25.85
C ASN A 32 -12.68 7.15 25.66
N ALA A 33 -12.74 6.66 24.42
CA ALA A 33 -12.94 5.24 24.16
C ALA A 33 -11.65 4.47 24.45
N LYS A 34 -11.79 3.33 25.13
CA LYS A 34 -10.71 2.36 25.24
C LYS A 34 -10.57 1.66 23.90
N ILE A 35 -9.37 1.65 23.31
CA ILE A 35 -9.13 0.96 22.04
C ILE A 35 -8.07 -0.12 22.24
N THR A 36 -8.41 -1.32 21.78
CA THR A 36 -7.50 -2.47 21.75
C THR A 36 -7.35 -2.95 20.31
N VAL A 37 -6.12 -3.15 19.85
CA VAL A 37 -5.82 -3.84 18.59
C VAL A 37 -5.35 -5.25 18.95
N VAL A 38 -6.04 -6.26 18.43
CA VAL A 38 -5.70 -7.66 18.63
C VAL A 38 -5.35 -8.31 17.29
N ALA A 39 -4.18 -8.93 17.17
CA ALA A 39 -3.72 -9.50 15.91
C ALA A 39 -2.76 -10.67 16.06
N LYS A 40 -2.78 -11.59 15.09
CA LYS A 40 -1.78 -12.67 14.95
C LYS A 40 -0.41 -12.12 14.57
N HIS A 41 -0.40 -11.22 13.58
CA HIS A 41 0.79 -10.58 13.03
C HIS A 41 0.77 -9.07 13.28
N PHE A 42 1.93 -8.51 13.57
CA PHE A 42 2.18 -7.08 13.73
C PHE A 42 3.28 -6.62 12.77
N PRO A 43 3.41 -5.29 12.54
CA PRO A 43 4.55 -4.71 11.86
C PRO A 43 5.89 -5.33 12.32
N GLY A 44 6.70 -5.76 11.36
CA GLY A 44 7.96 -6.49 11.58
C GLY A 44 7.86 -7.99 11.26
N ASP A 45 6.66 -8.56 11.33
CA ASP A 45 6.45 -9.95 10.92
C ASP A 45 6.38 -10.06 9.39
N ARG A 46 6.82 -11.21 8.87
CA ARG A 46 6.64 -11.59 7.47
C ARG A 46 5.89 -12.92 7.41
N SER A 47 4.67 -12.88 6.88
CA SER A 47 3.80 -14.05 6.75
C SER A 47 2.91 -13.92 5.54
N ILE A 48 2.62 -15.02 4.85
CA ILE A 48 1.72 -15.04 3.70
C ILE A 48 0.28 -14.64 4.08
N GLU A 49 -0.08 -14.86 5.35
CA GLU A 49 -1.37 -14.46 5.93
C GLU A 49 -1.40 -12.96 6.34
N TYR A 50 -0.31 -12.22 6.13
CA TYR A 50 -0.19 -10.81 6.50
C TYR A 50 0.25 -9.99 5.29
N THR A 51 -0.72 -9.43 4.56
CA THR A 51 -0.49 -8.79 3.25
C THR A 51 0.35 -7.51 3.32
N SER A 52 0.14 -6.67 4.35
CA SER A 52 0.64 -5.29 4.37
C SER A 52 2.15 -5.13 4.14
N PRO A 53 3.05 -5.95 4.71
CA PRO A 53 4.49 -5.84 4.48
C PRO A 53 4.94 -6.16 3.04
N TRP A 54 4.13 -6.87 2.25
CA TRP A 54 4.50 -7.29 0.89
C TRP A 54 4.21 -6.25 -0.18
N ALA A 55 3.42 -5.21 0.15
CA ALA A 55 3.08 -4.17 -0.80
C ALA A 55 4.31 -3.35 -1.22
N GLY A 56 4.22 -2.74 -2.41
CA GLY A 56 5.27 -1.88 -2.98
C GLY A 56 5.74 -0.79 -2.00
N ALA A 57 4.95 0.21 -1.65
CA ALA A 57 3.63 0.60 -2.18
C ALA A 57 3.71 2.03 -2.72
N ASN A 58 2.75 2.42 -3.54
CA ASN A 58 2.57 3.80 -4.02
C ASN A 58 1.12 4.24 -3.79
N TRP A 59 0.81 5.47 -4.19
CA TRP A 59 -0.55 5.88 -4.47
C TRP A 59 -0.74 5.87 -6.00
N SER A 60 -1.56 4.96 -6.49
CA SER A 60 -2.00 4.84 -7.88
C SER A 60 -3.44 4.33 -7.83
N SER A 61 -4.40 5.17 -8.23
CA SER A 61 -5.82 4.85 -8.08
C SER A 61 -6.31 3.97 -9.21
N MET A 62 -6.84 2.80 -8.85
CA MET A 62 -7.60 1.91 -9.74
C MET A 62 -9.12 2.14 -9.65
N ALA A 63 -9.55 3.09 -8.82
CA ALA A 63 -10.96 3.41 -8.63
C ALA A 63 -11.53 4.17 -9.84
N ASN A 64 -12.70 3.73 -10.30
CA ASN A 64 -13.46 4.33 -11.40
C ASN A 64 -14.98 4.29 -11.15
N ASP A 65 -15.36 4.16 -9.87
CA ASP A 65 -16.73 3.89 -9.41
C ASP A 65 -17.55 5.18 -9.20
N ASN A 66 -16.97 6.36 -9.39
CA ASN A 66 -17.58 7.66 -9.06
C ASN A 66 -18.16 7.68 -7.64
N GLY A 67 -17.56 6.92 -6.75
CA GLY A 67 -18.22 6.41 -5.57
C GLY A 67 -17.28 6.32 -4.37
N PRO A 68 -17.56 5.39 -3.44
CA PRO A 68 -16.77 5.24 -2.24
C PRO A 68 -15.28 4.99 -2.52
N LEU A 69 -14.91 4.23 -3.56
CA LEU A 69 -13.50 3.91 -3.81
C LEU A 69 -12.72 5.15 -4.24
N GLU A 70 -13.25 5.92 -5.21
CA GLU A 70 -12.65 7.20 -5.58
C GLU A 70 -12.55 8.13 -4.36
N LYS A 71 -13.58 8.15 -3.50
CA LYS A 71 -13.55 8.98 -2.29
C LYS A 71 -12.48 8.54 -1.29
N TYR A 72 -12.29 7.24 -1.09
CA TYR A 72 -11.26 6.71 -0.20
C TYR A 72 -9.86 7.05 -0.70
N ASP A 73 -9.62 6.90 -2.00
CA ASP A 73 -8.35 7.22 -2.61
C ASP A 73 -8.07 8.73 -2.53
N GLU A 74 -9.09 9.57 -2.77
CA GLU A 74 -9.00 11.03 -2.68
C GLU A 74 -8.63 11.49 -1.26
N VAL A 75 -9.31 10.95 -0.24
CA VAL A 75 -9.01 11.24 1.17
C VAL A 75 -7.60 10.78 1.52
N THR A 76 -7.22 9.57 1.10
CA THR A 76 -5.90 9.01 1.37
C THR A 76 -4.79 9.85 0.76
N PHE A 77 -4.94 10.30 -0.49
CA PHE A 77 -3.99 11.18 -1.15
C PHE A 77 -3.76 12.45 -0.34
N ARG A 78 -4.84 13.10 0.11
CA ARG A 78 -4.75 14.33 0.91
C ARG A 78 -4.06 14.08 2.24
N ARG A 79 -4.39 12.98 2.93
CA ARG A 79 -3.76 12.62 4.21
C ARG A 79 -2.28 12.31 4.07
N PHE A 80 -1.87 11.61 3.01
CA PHE A 80 -0.45 11.43 2.70
C PHE A 80 0.22 12.77 2.41
N GLY A 81 -0.42 13.67 1.67
CA GLY A 81 0.09 15.01 1.45
C GLY A 81 0.30 15.77 2.76
N GLU A 82 -0.69 15.78 3.64
CA GLU A 82 -0.60 16.40 4.96
C GLU A 82 0.52 15.81 5.81
N LEU A 83 0.63 14.47 5.91
CA LEU A 83 1.70 13.79 6.65
C LEU A 83 3.08 14.06 6.06
N VAL A 84 3.21 14.08 4.72
CA VAL A 84 4.45 14.47 4.05
C VAL A 84 4.80 15.91 4.38
N ASP A 85 3.84 16.83 4.35
CA ASP A 85 4.08 18.25 4.62
C ASP A 85 4.30 18.57 6.12
N GLY A 86 4.33 17.56 7.00
CA GLY A 86 4.50 17.77 8.45
C GLY A 86 3.23 18.22 9.17
N LYS A 87 2.06 18.13 8.55
CA LYS A 87 0.78 18.49 9.15
C LYS A 87 0.24 17.33 10.00
N GLU A 88 -0.52 17.69 11.03
CA GLU A 88 -1.18 16.71 11.88
C GLU A 88 -2.34 16.02 11.14
N VAL A 89 -2.39 14.69 11.21
CA VAL A 89 -3.47 13.85 10.71
C VAL A 89 -3.93 12.93 11.83
N PHE A 90 -5.18 13.09 12.29
CA PHE A 90 -5.77 12.32 13.39
C PHE A 90 -4.90 12.33 14.67
N GLY A 91 -4.34 13.48 15.03
CA GLY A 91 -3.46 13.60 16.20
C GLY A 91 -2.07 12.97 16.00
N CYS A 92 -1.75 12.47 14.81
CA CYS A 92 -0.44 11.94 14.46
C CYS A 92 0.26 12.96 13.59
N GLN A 93 1.50 13.29 13.90
CA GLN A 93 2.29 14.23 13.13
C GLN A 93 3.66 13.63 12.88
N THR A 94 4.20 13.92 11.69
CA THR A 94 5.57 13.58 11.37
C THR A 94 6.52 14.59 12.02
N LEU A 95 7.67 14.11 12.48
CA LEU A 95 8.70 14.92 13.12
C LEU A 95 9.34 15.90 12.15
N LYS A 96 9.36 15.57 10.85
CA LYS A 96 9.93 16.42 9.80
C LYS A 96 9.01 16.42 8.59
N ALA A 97 8.78 17.61 8.04
CA ALA A 97 8.22 17.73 6.69
C ALA A 97 9.17 17.01 5.72
N GLY A 98 8.61 16.11 4.92
CA GLY A 98 9.29 15.33 3.92
C GLY A 98 9.49 16.14 2.65
N GLU A 99 10.75 16.42 2.35
CA GLU A 99 11.31 16.80 1.04
C GLU A 99 12.85 16.91 1.20
N THR A 100 13.45 16.00 1.96
CA THR A 100 14.91 15.97 2.13
C THR A 100 15.58 15.53 0.84
N LYS A 101 16.71 16.15 0.48
CA LYS A 101 17.52 15.72 -0.66
C LYS A 101 17.94 14.25 -0.49
N GLY A 102 17.66 13.41 -1.48
CA GLY A 102 18.28 12.07 -1.61
C GLY A 102 19.81 12.17 -1.69
N ILE A 103 20.51 11.03 -1.77
CA ILE A 103 21.99 10.93 -1.83
C ILE A 103 22.63 11.85 -2.91
N ASP A 104 21.86 12.22 -3.92
CA ASP A 104 22.22 13.06 -5.07
C ASP A 104 21.38 14.35 -5.21
N GLY A 105 20.43 14.59 -4.30
CA GLY A 105 19.47 15.69 -4.39
C GLY A 105 18.29 15.49 -5.36
N VAL A 106 18.11 14.31 -5.96
CA VAL A 106 17.11 14.08 -7.03
C VAL A 106 15.88 13.30 -6.57
N ASN A 107 15.81 12.92 -5.30
CA ASN A 107 14.71 12.13 -4.78
C ASN A 107 14.23 12.71 -3.46
N GLY A 108 12.97 13.17 -3.40
CA GLY A 108 12.34 13.60 -2.16
C GLY A 108 12.43 12.46 -1.15
N GLY A 109 13.38 12.54 -0.22
CA GLY A 109 13.90 11.45 0.62
C GLY A 109 12.90 10.87 1.60
N GLY A 110 11.67 11.35 1.54
CA GLY A 110 10.57 11.04 2.43
C GLY A 110 10.74 11.67 3.80
N ASN A 111 9.80 11.38 4.66
CA ASN A 111 9.84 11.70 6.08
C ASN A 111 10.08 10.43 6.90
N GLU A 112 10.18 10.57 8.23
CA GLU A 112 10.42 9.44 9.13
C GLU A 112 9.23 8.46 9.25
N ALA A 113 8.07 8.78 8.67
CA ALA A 113 6.99 7.81 8.48
C ALA A 113 7.22 6.91 7.25
N GLY A 114 8.27 7.14 6.45
CA GLY A 114 8.54 6.37 5.24
C GLY A 114 7.66 6.77 4.05
N LEU A 115 7.02 7.95 4.10
CA LEU A 115 6.24 8.52 3.00
C LEU A 115 7.09 9.55 2.23
N GLY A 116 6.96 9.59 0.91
CA GLY A 116 7.58 10.65 0.10
C GLY A 116 6.82 10.93 -1.21
N ARG A 117 6.95 12.14 -1.73
CA ARG A 117 6.44 12.51 -3.06
C ARG A 117 7.42 12.07 -4.15
N MET A 118 6.88 11.58 -5.26
CA MET A 118 7.64 11.25 -6.47
C MET A 118 6.72 11.29 -7.68
N GLY A 119 7.24 11.75 -8.82
CA GLY A 119 6.53 11.61 -10.10
C GLY A 119 6.43 10.14 -10.51
N MET A 120 5.52 9.84 -11.42
CA MET A 120 5.32 8.47 -11.91
C MET A 120 4.96 8.47 -13.39
N TRP A 121 5.43 7.47 -14.12
CA TRP A 121 4.89 7.13 -15.44
C TRP A 121 3.98 5.92 -15.32
N GLY A 122 2.71 6.09 -15.70
CA GLY A 122 1.77 5.00 -15.90
C GLY A 122 1.64 4.72 -17.40
N VAL A 123 1.96 3.51 -17.83
CA VAL A 123 2.05 3.11 -19.24
C VAL A 123 1.07 1.97 -19.49
N PHE A 124 0.37 2.02 -20.62
CA PHE A 124 -0.75 1.10 -20.90
C PHE A 124 -0.59 0.48 -22.29
N ASP A 125 -0.93 -0.80 -22.41
CA ASP A 125 -0.87 -1.56 -23.67
C ASP A 125 -2.19 -1.56 -24.46
N ALA A 126 -3.25 -0.95 -23.93
CA ALA A 126 -4.56 -0.86 -24.56
C ALA A 126 -5.04 0.60 -24.68
N PRO A 127 -6.03 0.92 -25.53
CA PRO A 127 -6.70 2.22 -25.53
C PRO A 127 -7.28 2.60 -24.16
N ILE A 128 -7.30 3.89 -23.83
CA ILE A 128 -7.68 4.38 -22.50
C ILE A 128 -9.08 3.92 -22.07
N GLU A 129 -10.01 3.77 -23.01
CA GLU A 129 -11.38 3.29 -22.80
C GLU A 129 -11.43 1.85 -22.27
N GLU A 130 -10.37 1.08 -22.46
CA GLU A 130 -10.28 -0.33 -22.07
C GLU A 130 -9.42 -0.58 -20.82
N THR A 131 -8.75 0.46 -20.31
CA THR A 131 -7.84 0.37 -19.15
C THR A 131 -8.53 0.44 -17.79
N GLY A 132 -9.77 0.94 -17.76
CA GLY A 132 -10.47 1.21 -16.51
C GLY A 132 -10.03 2.50 -15.80
N LEU A 133 -9.17 3.32 -16.40
CA LEU A 133 -8.78 4.62 -15.84
C LEU A 133 -9.91 5.66 -15.85
N LEU A 134 -10.85 5.53 -16.77
CA LEU A 134 -11.96 6.47 -16.92
C LEU A 134 -13.09 6.10 -15.96
N THR A 135 -13.48 7.05 -15.11
CA THR A 135 -14.72 6.95 -14.34
C THR A 135 -15.88 6.80 -15.31
N LYS A 136 -16.68 5.75 -15.14
CA LYS A 136 -17.69 5.33 -16.13
C LYS A 136 -18.72 6.42 -16.43
N GLU A 137 -19.17 7.17 -15.43
CA GLU A 137 -20.16 8.22 -15.64
C GLU A 137 -19.57 9.49 -16.27
N THR A 138 -18.32 9.82 -15.98
CA THR A 138 -17.74 11.12 -16.41
C THR A 138 -16.86 11.03 -17.64
N GLY A 139 -16.35 9.83 -17.97
CA GLY A 139 -15.39 9.61 -19.05
C GLY A 139 -14.05 10.29 -18.80
N LYS A 140 -13.70 10.58 -17.54
CA LYS A 140 -12.48 11.29 -17.15
C LYS A 140 -11.66 10.48 -16.16
N VAL A 141 -10.37 10.80 -16.10
CA VAL A 141 -9.50 10.37 -15.00
C VAL A 141 -9.75 11.33 -13.82
N TRP A 142 -10.48 10.86 -12.80
CA TRP A 142 -10.98 11.73 -11.72
C TRP A 142 -9.87 12.37 -10.87
N TYR A 143 -8.71 11.71 -10.77
CA TYR A 143 -7.56 12.18 -10.00
C TYR A 143 -6.57 13.06 -10.78
N ASP A 144 -6.89 13.43 -12.02
CA ASP A 144 -6.03 14.25 -12.90
C ASP A 144 -5.44 15.47 -12.17
N GLN A 145 -6.30 16.32 -11.61
CA GLN A 145 -5.88 17.52 -10.89
C GLN A 145 -5.26 17.20 -9.52
N LEU A 146 -5.62 16.06 -8.92
CA LEU A 146 -5.13 15.66 -7.61
C LEU A 146 -3.62 15.36 -7.65
N VAL A 147 -3.15 14.74 -8.74
CA VAL A 147 -1.73 14.39 -8.95
C VAL A 147 -0.91 15.51 -9.62
N GLY A 148 -1.50 16.70 -9.77
CA GLY A 148 -0.83 17.89 -10.33
C GLY A 148 -1.06 18.12 -11.83
N GLY A 149 -2.05 17.47 -12.44
CA GLY A 149 -2.37 17.57 -13.87
C GLY A 149 -1.60 16.55 -14.70
N LEU A 150 -2.28 15.49 -15.12
CA LEU A 150 -1.75 14.44 -15.96
C LEU A 150 -1.37 14.99 -17.33
N ARG A 151 -0.24 14.51 -17.83
CA ARG A 151 0.25 14.83 -19.18
C ARG A 151 0.44 13.54 -19.95
N ASN A 152 -0.03 13.50 -21.19
CA ASN A 152 0.28 12.39 -22.09
C ASN A 152 1.79 12.35 -22.38
N LEU A 153 2.36 11.15 -22.34
CA LEU A 153 3.71 10.90 -22.82
C LEU A 153 3.75 11.03 -24.35
N GLY A 154 4.79 11.69 -24.87
CA GLY A 154 5.03 11.79 -26.31
C GLY A 154 5.56 10.46 -26.89
N GLU A 155 5.49 10.31 -28.22
CA GLU A 155 5.91 9.07 -28.91
C GLU A 155 7.35 8.65 -28.58
N SER A 156 8.27 9.61 -28.38
CA SER A 156 9.66 9.33 -28.00
C SER A 156 9.86 8.95 -26.53
N GLU A 157 8.88 9.24 -25.67
CA GLU A 157 8.88 8.88 -24.25
C GLU A 157 8.29 7.49 -24.01
N LEU A 158 7.44 7.00 -24.93
CA LEU A 158 6.72 5.74 -24.76
C LEU A 158 7.65 4.53 -24.83
N PRO A 159 7.57 3.62 -23.84
CA PRO A 159 8.22 2.32 -23.92
C PRO A 159 7.69 1.49 -25.09
N LYS A 160 8.52 0.55 -25.56
CA LYS A 160 8.12 -0.37 -26.63
C LYS A 160 6.89 -1.19 -26.20
N GLY A 161 5.89 -1.24 -27.06
CA GLY A 161 4.65 -1.98 -26.82
C GLY A 161 3.58 -1.21 -26.03
N ALA A 162 3.86 0.05 -25.65
CA ALA A 162 2.85 0.94 -25.09
C ALA A 162 1.91 1.46 -26.18
N THR A 163 0.61 1.52 -25.86
CA THR A 163 -0.41 2.21 -26.65
C THR A 163 -0.47 3.70 -26.28
N PHE A 164 -0.41 4.01 -24.98
CA PHE A 164 -0.28 5.37 -24.47
C PHE A 164 0.40 5.36 -23.10
N GLY A 165 0.70 6.53 -22.57
CA GLY A 165 1.21 6.68 -21.21
C GLY A 165 0.91 8.05 -20.64
N LEU A 166 0.89 8.12 -19.31
CA LEU A 166 0.57 9.28 -18.53
C LEU A 166 1.73 9.60 -17.58
N ASP A 167 2.16 10.85 -17.60
CA ASP A 167 3.06 11.44 -16.62
C ASP A 167 2.25 12.00 -15.47
N TYR A 168 2.50 11.50 -14.27
CA TYR A 168 1.94 11.94 -13.00
C TYR A 168 2.98 12.87 -12.37
N PRO A 169 2.78 14.20 -12.36
CA PRO A 169 3.78 15.12 -11.84
C PRO A 169 4.15 14.87 -10.38
N SER A 170 3.16 14.52 -9.54
CA SER A 170 3.39 14.23 -8.14
C SER A 170 2.38 13.22 -7.60
N THR A 171 2.88 12.05 -7.20
CA THR A 171 2.15 11.07 -6.37
C THR A 171 3.02 10.63 -5.18
N PHE A 172 2.66 9.58 -4.48
CA PHE A 172 3.35 9.09 -3.29
C PHE A 172 4.01 7.74 -3.49
N ARG A 173 5.20 7.59 -2.91
CA ARG A 173 5.91 6.33 -2.69
C ARG A 173 6.01 6.05 -1.20
N ILE A 174 5.91 4.78 -0.82
CA ILE A 174 5.76 4.35 0.57
C ILE A 174 6.77 3.24 0.86
N ASN A 175 7.60 3.44 1.87
CA ASN A 175 8.38 2.37 2.48
C ASN A 175 7.49 1.65 3.51
N THR A 176 6.88 0.54 3.11
CA THR A 176 5.90 -0.18 3.93
C THR A 176 6.45 -0.66 5.26
N GLN A 177 7.73 -1.04 5.31
CA GLN A 177 8.37 -1.49 6.54
C GLN A 177 8.47 -0.37 7.57
N VAL A 178 8.78 0.85 7.13
CA VAL A 178 8.85 2.03 7.99
C VAL A 178 7.47 2.53 8.35
N TYR A 179 6.56 2.63 7.37
CA TYR A 179 5.22 3.19 7.58
C TYR A 179 4.37 2.34 8.53
N LEU A 180 4.42 1.02 8.41
CA LEU A 180 3.70 0.13 9.33
C LEU A 180 4.24 0.22 10.76
N GLN A 181 5.55 0.30 10.93
CA GLN A 181 6.17 0.52 12.24
C GLN A 181 5.79 1.88 12.82
N TRP A 182 5.81 2.93 11.99
CA TRP A 182 5.38 4.26 12.40
C TRP A 182 3.94 4.26 12.89
N LEU A 183 2.99 3.65 12.15
CA LEU A 183 1.59 3.51 12.58
C LEU A 183 1.46 2.78 13.92
N GLN A 184 2.22 1.70 14.13
CA GLN A 184 2.22 0.99 15.42
C GLN A 184 2.74 1.87 16.57
N VAL A 185 3.81 2.62 16.35
CA VAL A 185 4.34 3.56 17.34
C VAL A 185 3.35 4.68 17.64
N GLN A 186 2.69 5.23 16.62
CA GLN A 186 1.62 6.20 16.83
C GLN A 186 0.47 5.62 17.67
N ALA A 187 0.09 4.37 17.41
CA ALA A 187 -0.97 3.71 18.18
C ALA A 187 -0.59 3.60 19.67
N LEU A 188 0.65 3.18 19.96
CA LEU A 188 1.18 3.13 21.33
C LEU A 188 1.21 4.52 21.99
N ASN A 189 1.65 5.55 21.27
CA ASN A 189 1.69 6.93 21.77
C ASN A 189 0.30 7.50 22.07
N LYS A 190 -0.74 6.97 21.41
CA LYS A 190 -2.15 7.30 21.67
C LYS A 190 -2.78 6.46 22.79
N GLY A 191 -2.00 5.61 23.47
CA GLY A 191 -2.50 4.74 24.54
C GLY A 191 -3.34 3.56 24.05
N ILE A 192 -3.28 3.24 22.76
CA ILE A 192 -3.97 2.07 22.19
C ILE A 192 -3.27 0.81 22.69
N THR A 193 -4.04 -0.13 23.24
CA THR A 193 -3.50 -1.41 23.73
C THR A 193 -3.27 -2.35 22.56
N LEU A 194 -2.07 -2.93 22.44
CA LEU A 194 -1.77 -3.92 21.40
C LEU A 194 -1.66 -5.32 22.02
N VAL A 195 -2.40 -6.29 21.47
CA VAL A 195 -2.44 -7.68 21.95
C VAL A 195 -2.09 -8.62 20.81
N ARG A 196 -0.98 -9.36 20.97
CA ARG A 196 -0.60 -10.41 20.03
C ARG A 196 -1.27 -11.73 20.39
N ARG A 197 -2.22 -12.16 19.57
CA ARG A 197 -2.96 -13.42 19.73
C ARG A 197 -3.66 -13.82 18.44
N HIS A 198 -3.84 -15.12 18.24
CA HIS A 198 -4.61 -15.69 17.15
C HIS A 198 -5.95 -16.23 17.67
N TYR A 199 -7.02 -16.00 16.92
CA TYR A 199 -8.35 -16.48 17.24
C TYR A 199 -8.99 -17.14 16.02
N PRO A 200 -9.67 -18.28 16.19
CA PRO A 200 -10.32 -18.97 15.09
C PRO A 200 -11.72 -18.42 14.78
N SER A 201 -12.29 -17.55 15.63
CA SER A 201 -13.62 -16.96 15.46
C SER A 201 -13.72 -15.57 16.08
N VAL A 202 -14.71 -14.78 15.68
CA VAL A 202 -15.06 -13.51 16.34
C VAL A 202 -15.58 -13.77 17.75
N SER A 203 -16.33 -14.87 17.93
CA SER A 203 -16.89 -15.27 19.23
C SER A 203 -15.81 -15.50 20.29
N ASP A 204 -14.70 -16.14 19.93
CA ASP A 204 -13.58 -16.38 20.86
C ASP A 204 -12.85 -15.07 21.24
N VAL A 205 -12.72 -14.15 20.28
CA VAL A 205 -12.17 -12.81 20.54
C VAL A 205 -13.04 -12.06 21.55
N LEU A 206 -14.36 -12.09 21.36
CA LEU A 206 -15.31 -11.42 22.25
C LEU A 206 -15.39 -12.08 23.64
N ALA A 207 -15.19 -13.40 23.72
CA ALA A 207 -15.12 -14.10 25.00
C ALA A 207 -13.92 -13.65 25.86
N ASP A 208 -12.77 -13.41 25.23
CA ASP A 208 -11.57 -12.87 25.89
C ASP A 208 -11.65 -11.36 26.17
N HIS A 209 -12.51 -10.65 25.44
CA HIS A 209 -12.73 -9.21 25.55
C HIS A 209 -14.21 -8.86 25.80
N PRO A 210 -14.83 -9.33 26.90
CA PRO A 210 -16.29 -9.27 27.11
C PRO A 210 -16.85 -7.85 27.29
N SER A 211 -15.99 -6.86 27.56
CA SER A 211 -16.38 -5.45 27.64
C SER A 211 -16.49 -4.76 26.28
N THR A 212 -16.15 -5.45 25.19
CA THR A 212 -16.18 -4.87 23.83
C THR A 212 -17.59 -4.45 23.45
N THR A 213 -17.77 -3.17 23.13
CA THR A 213 -19.03 -2.60 22.66
C THR A 213 -19.09 -2.48 21.13
N LEU A 214 -17.93 -2.45 20.48
CA LEU A 214 -17.80 -2.42 19.03
C LEU A 214 -16.57 -3.21 18.60
N LEU A 215 -16.74 -4.14 17.67
CA LEU A 215 -15.65 -4.86 17.03
C LEU A 215 -15.52 -4.41 15.58
N ILE A 216 -14.30 -4.05 15.18
CA ILE A 216 -13.97 -3.77 13.78
C ILE A 216 -13.09 -4.89 13.25
N ASN A 217 -13.61 -5.65 12.30
CA ASN A 217 -12.87 -6.72 11.66
C ASN A 217 -11.96 -6.17 10.54
N CYS A 218 -10.65 -6.27 10.73
CA CYS A 218 -9.61 -5.87 9.78
C CYS A 218 -8.68 -7.05 9.42
N THR A 219 -9.18 -8.29 9.42
CA THR A 219 -8.38 -9.50 9.17
C THR A 219 -8.01 -9.76 7.71
N GLY A 220 -8.53 -8.96 6.77
CA GLY A 220 -8.26 -9.12 5.34
C GLY A 220 -8.62 -10.52 4.86
N ILE A 221 -7.68 -11.23 4.22
CA ILE A 221 -7.88 -12.62 3.74
C ILE A 221 -8.22 -13.59 4.88
N GLY A 222 -7.87 -13.26 6.14
CA GLY A 222 -8.21 -14.07 7.31
C GLY A 222 -9.72 -14.21 7.55
N SER A 223 -10.56 -13.33 7.00
CA SER A 223 -12.03 -13.44 7.11
C SER A 223 -12.59 -14.71 6.45
N LEU A 224 -11.85 -15.32 5.51
CA LEU A 224 -12.18 -16.62 4.93
C LEU A 224 -12.12 -17.75 5.99
N ASN A 225 -11.17 -17.66 6.92
CA ASN A 225 -10.84 -18.74 7.85
C ASN A 225 -11.48 -18.58 9.24
N LEU A 226 -12.08 -17.42 9.54
CA LEU A 226 -12.83 -17.22 10.78
C LEU A 226 -14.10 -18.07 10.76
N SER A 227 -14.27 -18.96 11.74
CA SER A 227 -15.28 -20.03 11.70
C SER A 227 -16.73 -19.54 11.71
N ASP A 228 -16.96 -18.31 12.16
CA ASP A 228 -18.25 -17.62 12.25
C ASP A 228 -18.44 -16.51 11.19
N ILE A 229 -17.42 -16.21 10.37
CA ILE A 229 -17.54 -15.31 9.20
C ILE A 229 -17.53 -16.11 7.90
N LYS A 230 -16.47 -16.89 7.65
CA LYS A 230 -16.31 -17.72 6.44
C LYS A 230 -16.66 -17.00 5.14
N ASP A 231 -16.05 -15.85 4.89
CA ASP A 231 -16.34 -15.07 3.69
C ASP A 231 -15.75 -15.77 2.44
N THR A 232 -16.54 -16.65 1.81
CA THR A 232 -16.15 -17.46 0.66
C THR A 232 -16.11 -16.70 -0.65
N ASN A 233 -16.48 -15.41 -0.67
CA ASN A 233 -16.26 -14.57 -1.84
C ASN A 233 -14.78 -14.15 -1.95
N LEU A 234 -14.04 -14.23 -0.84
CA LEU A 234 -12.63 -13.88 -0.84
C LEU A 234 -11.78 -14.92 -1.57
N TYR A 235 -10.93 -14.43 -2.47
CA TYR A 235 -9.85 -15.21 -3.07
C TYR A 235 -8.55 -14.39 -3.07
N PRO A 236 -7.39 -15.05 -3.08
CA PRO A 236 -6.13 -14.37 -3.15
C PRO A 236 -5.78 -14.04 -4.60
N THR A 237 -5.08 -12.93 -4.76
CA THR A 237 -4.29 -12.68 -5.95
C THR A 237 -2.81 -12.65 -5.55
N ARG A 238 -2.09 -13.73 -5.86
CA ARG A 238 -0.67 -13.88 -5.56
C ARG A 238 0.14 -12.87 -6.38
N GLY A 239 1.06 -12.21 -5.70
CA GLY A 239 2.02 -11.28 -6.28
C GLY A 239 3.43 -11.60 -5.84
N GLN A 240 4.33 -11.68 -6.82
CA GLN A 240 5.76 -11.86 -6.60
C GLN A 240 6.51 -10.55 -6.85
N THR A 241 7.43 -10.17 -5.96
CA THR A 241 8.29 -8.99 -6.13
C THR A 241 9.72 -9.27 -5.69
N LEU A 242 10.65 -8.46 -6.18
CA LEU A 242 12.02 -8.38 -5.68
C LEU A 242 12.24 -7.05 -4.99
N LEU A 243 12.99 -7.07 -3.90
CA LEU A 243 13.63 -5.88 -3.37
C LEU A 243 15.08 -5.89 -3.84
N VAL A 244 15.50 -4.81 -4.51
CA VAL A 244 16.89 -4.62 -4.96
C VAL A 244 17.49 -3.38 -4.32
N ALA A 245 18.82 -3.32 -4.27
CA ALA A 245 19.54 -2.12 -3.87
C ALA A 245 19.29 -0.98 -4.88
N GLU A 246 19.46 0.25 -4.42
CA GLU A 246 19.37 1.42 -5.30
C GLU A 246 20.45 1.34 -6.41
N PRO A 247 20.10 1.60 -7.68
CA PRO A 247 21.07 1.61 -8.76
C PRO A 247 22.06 2.78 -8.61
N LYS A 248 23.22 2.65 -9.28
CA LYS A 248 24.23 3.72 -9.31
C LYS A 248 23.72 5.00 -9.97
N LYS A 249 22.87 4.85 -11.00
CA LYS A 249 22.16 5.97 -11.62
C LYS A 249 20.83 6.15 -10.87
N PRO A 250 20.60 7.29 -10.22
CA PRO A 250 19.38 7.50 -9.43
C PRO A 250 18.11 7.44 -10.29
N ILE A 251 17.11 6.70 -9.81
CA ILE A 251 15.78 6.65 -10.41
C ILE A 251 15.02 7.92 -10.02
N THR A 252 14.51 8.67 -11.00
CA THR A 252 13.91 10.01 -10.78
C THR A 252 12.39 10.01 -10.81
N ARG A 253 11.76 8.89 -11.15
CA ARG A 253 10.30 8.69 -11.13
C ARG A 253 9.96 7.22 -10.89
N MET A 254 8.75 6.95 -10.42
CA MET A 254 8.21 5.59 -10.43
C MET A 254 7.79 5.18 -11.84
N TYR A 255 7.76 3.88 -12.10
CA TYR A 255 7.26 3.32 -13.35
C TYR A 255 6.22 2.25 -13.06
N GLU A 256 5.13 2.30 -13.81
CA GLU A 256 4.07 1.31 -13.79
C GLU A 256 3.66 1.05 -15.25
N MET A 257 3.66 -0.22 -15.65
CA MET A 257 3.13 -0.68 -16.93
C MET A 257 2.04 -1.70 -16.65
N GLU A 258 0.81 -1.28 -16.94
CA GLU A 258 -0.35 -2.13 -16.87
C GLU A 258 -0.58 -2.84 -18.20
N ARG A 259 -0.93 -4.12 -18.10
CA ARG A 259 -1.21 -4.97 -19.24
C ARG A 259 -2.63 -5.50 -19.13
N ARG A 260 -3.41 -5.37 -20.20
CA ARG A 260 -4.81 -5.80 -20.23
C ARG A 260 -4.96 -7.32 -20.27
N ILE A 261 -4.14 -7.98 -21.09
CA ILE A 261 -4.27 -9.42 -21.39
C ILE A 261 -3.31 -10.26 -20.54
N ASP A 262 -2.13 -9.73 -20.26
CA ASP A 262 -1.07 -10.43 -19.57
C ASP A 262 -1.19 -10.19 -18.05
N PRO A 263 -1.31 -11.25 -17.22
CA PRO A 263 -1.36 -11.12 -15.77
C PRO A 263 -0.05 -10.58 -15.15
N THR A 264 1.00 -10.40 -15.96
CA THR A 264 2.26 -9.80 -15.53
C THR A 264 2.20 -8.27 -15.62
N THR A 265 1.94 -7.61 -14.49
CA THR A 265 2.14 -6.17 -14.35
C THR A 265 3.64 -5.86 -14.24
N THR A 266 4.14 -4.72 -14.72
CA THR A 266 5.52 -4.29 -14.48
C THR A 266 5.51 -3.02 -13.65
N TYR A 267 6.27 -2.97 -12.55
CA TYR A 267 6.43 -1.75 -11.80
C TYR A 267 7.78 -1.66 -11.10
N VAL A 268 8.27 -0.42 -11.01
CA VAL A 268 9.53 -0.06 -10.37
C VAL A 268 9.24 1.06 -9.39
N PHE A 269 9.25 0.72 -8.10
CA PHE A 269 8.90 1.62 -7.01
C PHE A 269 10.08 1.82 -6.06
N PRO A 270 10.88 2.89 -6.22
CA PRO A 270 11.89 3.26 -5.25
C PRO A 270 11.24 3.61 -3.92
N ARG A 271 11.72 3.03 -2.81
CA ARG A 271 11.23 3.33 -1.46
C ARG A 271 12.01 4.50 -0.86
N PRO A 272 11.37 5.39 -0.10
CA PRO A 272 12.07 6.43 0.66
C PRO A 272 13.09 5.86 1.68
N LEU A 273 13.96 6.74 2.17
CA LEU A 273 14.92 6.48 3.25
C LEU A 273 15.91 5.33 2.96
N GLY A 274 16.38 5.19 1.72
CA GLY A 274 17.29 4.10 1.35
C GLY A 274 16.64 2.72 1.48
N GLY A 275 15.31 2.64 1.39
CA GLY A 275 14.55 1.41 1.53
C GLY A 275 14.69 0.42 0.37
N GLY A 276 15.57 0.71 -0.59
CA GLY A 276 15.74 -0.04 -1.84
C GLY A 276 14.65 0.24 -2.87
N VAL A 277 14.63 -0.57 -3.93
CA VAL A 277 13.66 -0.46 -5.02
C VAL A 277 12.86 -1.75 -5.10
N ILE A 278 11.53 -1.64 -5.10
CA ILE A 278 10.66 -2.78 -5.38
C ILE A 278 10.49 -2.94 -6.87
N LEU A 279 10.82 -4.13 -7.37
CA LEU A 279 10.57 -4.59 -8.72
C LEU A 279 9.42 -5.59 -8.68
N GLY A 280 8.38 -5.32 -9.46
CA GLY A 280 7.30 -6.26 -9.65
C GLY A 280 6.76 -6.23 -11.07
N GLY A 281 5.78 -7.04 -11.37
CA GLY A 281 5.22 -8.06 -10.50
C GLY A 281 4.42 -9.09 -11.27
N SER A 282 3.48 -9.69 -10.56
CA SER A 282 2.52 -10.66 -11.07
C SER A 282 1.15 -10.50 -10.41
N ARG A 283 0.13 -11.00 -11.11
CA ARG A 283 -1.26 -11.10 -10.67
C ARG A 283 -1.78 -12.51 -10.96
N GLN A 284 -1.62 -13.43 -10.01
CA GLN A 284 -2.08 -14.82 -10.16
C GLN A 284 -3.30 -15.07 -9.26
N GLU A 285 -4.49 -15.03 -9.86
CA GLU A 285 -5.75 -15.22 -9.16
C GLU A 285 -5.90 -16.66 -8.66
N ASN A 286 -6.48 -16.83 -7.47
CA ASN A 286 -6.71 -18.11 -6.80
C ASN A 286 -5.45 -18.91 -6.46
N ASP A 287 -4.26 -18.33 -6.62
CA ASP A 287 -3.01 -18.94 -6.20
C ASP A 287 -2.71 -18.61 -4.73
N TRP A 288 -2.63 -19.65 -3.91
CA TRP A 288 -2.36 -19.56 -2.46
C TRP A 288 -0.89 -19.81 -2.12
N SER A 289 -0.05 -20.10 -3.11
CA SER A 289 1.33 -20.51 -2.90
C SER A 289 2.18 -19.40 -2.30
N ALA A 290 2.89 -19.73 -1.22
CA ALA A 290 3.94 -18.90 -0.65
C ALA A 290 5.31 -19.14 -1.32
N GLU A 291 5.41 -20.15 -2.19
CA GLU A 291 6.67 -20.56 -2.80
C GLU A 291 7.14 -19.56 -3.84
N TRP A 292 8.45 -19.36 -3.93
CA TRP A 292 9.06 -18.49 -4.93
C TRP A 292 9.16 -19.18 -6.29
N ASP A 293 8.80 -18.47 -7.36
CA ASP A 293 8.94 -18.92 -8.74
C ASP A 293 10.17 -18.26 -9.38
N GLU A 294 11.19 -19.05 -9.71
CA GLU A 294 12.45 -18.51 -10.25
C GLU A 294 12.30 -17.97 -11.67
N GLU A 295 11.48 -18.59 -12.52
CA GLU A 295 11.27 -18.17 -13.91
C GLU A 295 10.53 -16.83 -13.94
N LEU A 296 9.47 -16.70 -13.14
CA LEU A 296 8.74 -15.45 -12.97
C LEU A 296 9.64 -14.36 -12.37
N GLY A 297 10.54 -14.71 -11.45
CA GLY A 297 11.51 -13.79 -10.88
C GLY A 297 12.47 -13.21 -11.93
N GLN A 298 13.00 -14.05 -12.81
CA GLN A 298 13.87 -13.64 -13.92
C GLN A 298 13.12 -12.76 -14.93
N ASP A 299 11.87 -13.10 -15.24
CA ASP A 299 11.01 -12.30 -16.10
C ASP A 299 10.74 -10.90 -15.52
N ILE A 300 10.40 -10.80 -14.22
CA ILE A 300 10.18 -9.52 -13.54
C ILE A 300 11.43 -8.63 -13.64
N MET A 301 12.62 -9.17 -13.36
CA MET A 301 13.87 -8.40 -13.45
C MET A 301 14.09 -7.87 -14.87
N LYS A 302 13.90 -8.72 -15.88
CA LYS A 302 14.06 -8.34 -17.29
C LYS A 302 13.12 -7.20 -17.66
N ARG A 303 11.82 -7.35 -17.42
CA ARG A 303 10.81 -6.32 -17.76
C ARG A 303 11.06 -5.01 -17.01
N CYS A 304 11.46 -5.07 -15.75
CA CYS A 304 11.78 -3.86 -14.97
C CYS A 304 12.99 -3.10 -15.54
N CYS A 305 14.06 -3.81 -15.91
CA CYS A 305 15.23 -3.20 -16.54
C CYS A 305 14.93 -2.62 -17.93
N GLU A 306 14.03 -3.25 -18.70
CA GLU A 306 13.55 -2.71 -19.97
C GLU A 306 12.72 -1.43 -19.79
N LEU A 307 11.92 -1.35 -18.72
CA LEU A 307 11.05 -0.19 -18.43
C LEU A 307 11.79 0.98 -17.76
N CYS A 308 12.76 0.69 -16.89
CA CYS A 308 13.54 1.67 -16.13
C CYS A 308 15.04 1.51 -16.45
N PRO A 309 15.57 2.28 -17.42
CA PRO A 309 16.95 2.16 -17.87
C PRO A 309 18.01 2.42 -16.78
N GLU A 310 17.65 3.17 -15.74
CA GLU A 310 18.51 3.44 -14.57
C GLU A 310 18.93 2.16 -13.84
N LEU A 311 18.14 1.09 -13.91
CA LEU A 311 18.44 -0.19 -13.29
C LEU A 311 19.59 -0.93 -13.99
N GLY A 312 19.92 -0.57 -15.23
CA GLY A 312 20.91 -1.28 -16.04
C GLY A 312 20.36 -2.60 -16.58
N LYS A 313 21.12 -3.68 -16.42
CA LYS A 313 20.71 -5.03 -16.85
C LYS A 313 20.35 -5.90 -15.64
N PRO A 314 19.60 -7.00 -15.82
CA PRO A 314 19.30 -7.93 -14.74
C PRO A 314 20.53 -8.40 -13.96
N GLU A 315 21.68 -8.58 -14.61
CA GLU A 315 22.93 -9.02 -13.96
C GLU A 315 23.58 -7.92 -13.09
N ASP A 316 23.20 -6.65 -13.29
CA ASP A 316 23.67 -5.52 -12.48
C ASP A 316 22.86 -5.36 -11.18
N LEU A 317 21.69 -6.02 -11.08
CA LEU A 317 20.80 -5.91 -9.94
C LEU A 317 21.37 -6.61 -8.71
N GLN A 318 21.45 -5.89 -7.60
CA GLN A 318 21.78 -6.45 -6.30
C GLN A 318 20.50 -6.81 -5.55
N ILE A 319 20.11 -8.08 -5.61
CA ILE A 319 18.90 -8.59 -4.95
C ILE A 319 19.12 -8.60 -3.44
N ILE A 320 18.24 -7.90 -2.72
CA ILE A 320 18.18 -7.86 -1.25
C ILE A 320 17.19 -8.90 -0.73
N ALA A 321 16.01 -9.00 -1.36
CA ALA A 321 14.98 -9.95 -0.95
C ALA A 321 14.09 -10.42 -2.11
N LYS A 322 13.63 -11.66 -1.99
CA LYS A 322 12.58 -12.27 -2.81
C LYS A 322 11.28 -12.30 -1.98
N ASN A 323 10.18 -11.83 -2.56
CA ASN A 323 8.93 -11.60 -1.83
C ASN A 323 7.75 -12.25 -2.54
N VAL A 324 6.86 -12.87 -1.76
CA VAL A 324 5.56 -13.38 -2.22
C VAL A 324 4.49 -12.91 -1.24
N GLY A 325 3.42 -12.32 -1.76
CA GLY A 325 2.29 -11.84 -0.96
C GLY A 325 0.96 -12.15 -1.63
N LEU A 326 -0.08 -12.35 -0.81
CA LEU A 326 -1.45 -12.57 -1.28
C LEU A 326 -2.27 -11.29 -1.08
N ARG A 327 -2.72 -10.69 -2.19
CA ARG A 327 -3.70 -9.59 -2.16
C ARG A 327 -5.08 -10.19 -1.89
N ARG A 328 -5.89 -9.55 -1.06
CA ARG A 328 -7.30 -9.94 -0.89
C ARG A 328 -8.10 -9.37 -2.06
N GLU A 329 -8.91 -10.20 -2.70
CA GLU A 329 -9.89 -9.78 -3.69
C GLU A 329 -11.29 -10.27 -3.27
N LEU A 330 -12.32 -9.68 -3.87
CA LEU A 330 -13.75 -10.00 -3.67
C LEU A 330 -14.40 -10.44 -4.99
#